data_AF-A0A817KRQ6-F1
#
_entry.id   AF-A0A817KRQ6-F1
#
_cell.length_a   1.000
_cell.length_b   1.000
_cell.length_c   1.000
_cell.angle_alpha   90.00
_cell.angle_beta   90.00
_cell.angle_gamma   90.00
#
_symmetry.space_group_name_H-M   'P 1'
#
loop_
_entity.id
_entity.type
_entity.pdbx_description
1 polymer ?
#
loop_
_entity_poly.entity_id
_entity_poly.type
_entity_poly.pdbx_seq_one_letter_code
_entity_poly.pdbx_strand_id
1 'polypeptide(L)'
;MFNRTKNVIQIRKSSCEETTSLSTNQMNFDDLCRTIDEQSEFITLFSKSYSAEECRRTIYGTYHFTYEFREGGIGICDNPSSRLISCPDPGTPFEAVNERFRMKYGYCKYLTSSFDADQLNQCLGSWSTPDGNIITAIANERVGSERWYDKFRCMLSRKDQPQWFAKSLFAECSSLSSPTDGPEKVIITPIIPEE
;
A
#
# COMPACT_ATOMS: atom_id res chain seq x y z
N MET A 1 1.14 8.30 -18.49
CA MET A 1 0.33 8.34 -17.24
C MET A 1 -0.60 7.14 -17.24
N PHE A 2 -0.67 6.41 -16.14
CA PHE A 2 -1.42 5.15 -16.03
C PHE A 2 -2.46 5.27 -14.93
N ASN A 3 -3.73 5.28 -15.31
CA ASN A 3 -4.83 5.27 -14.34
C ASN A 3 -4.94 3.85 -13.75
N ARG A 4 -4.73 3.72 -12.43
CA ARG A 4 -4.81 2.42 -11.73
C ARG A 4 -6.16 2.21 -11.09
N THR A 5 -6.65 3.24 -10.40
CA THR A 5 -7.96 3.26 -9.75
C THR A 5 -8.50 4.69 -9.79
N LYS A 6 -9.76 4.92 -9.42
CA LYS A 6 -10.32 6.29 -9.33
C LYS A 6 -9.49 7.22 -8.43
N ASN A 7 -8.76 6.66 -7.48
CA ASN A 7 -7.98 7.41 -6.49
C ASN A 7 -6.47 7.43 -6.77
N VAL A 8 -5.98 6.60 -7.72
CA VAL A 8 -4.54 6.33 -7.87
C VAL A 8 -4.11 6.39 -9.32
N ILE A 9 -3.08 7.19 -9.58
CA ILE A 9 -2.43 7.33 -10.88
C ILE A 9 -0.95 7.01 -10.74
N GLN A 10 -0.37 6.36 -11.74
CA GLN A 10 1.08 6.20 -11.85
C GLN A 10 1.65 7.03 -13.00
N ILE A 11 2.80 7.63 -12.76
CA ILE A 11 3.58 8.35 -13.78
C ILE A 11 4.99 7.76 -13.85
N ARG A 12 5.63 7.96 -15.00
CA ARG A 12 7.06 7.74 -15.18
C ARG A 12 7.73 9.09 -15.30
N LYS A 13 8.88 9.23 -14.67
CA LYS A 13 9.70 10.43 -14.79
C LYS A 13 10.84 10.13 -15.76
N SER A 14 10.97 10.97 -16.77
CA SER A 14 12.16 11.02 -17.62
C SER A 14 12.96 12.28 -17.34
N SER A 15 14.25 12.26 -17.65
CA SER A 15 15.03 13.48 -17.78
C SER A 15 14.56 14.23 -19.03
N CYS A 16 14.48 15.55 -18.93
CA CYS A 16 14.39 16.41 -20.10
C CYS A 16 15.84 16.73 -20.49
N GLU A 17 16.41 16.01 -21.46
CA GLU A 17 17.72 16.36 -22.01
C GLU A 17 17.54 17.46 -23.08
N GLU A 18 18.21 18.60 -22.88
CA GLU A 18 18.23 19.72 -23.84
C GLU A 18 18.85 19.33 -25.20
N THR A 19 19.48 18.16 -25.28
CA THR A 19 20.29 17.71 -26.44
C THR A 19 19.47 17.09 -27.57
N THR A 20 18.23 16.66 -27.31
CA THR A 20 17.32 16.20 -28.38
C THR A 20 16.56 17.32 -29.09
N SER A 21 16.64 18.56 -28.59
CA SER A 21 16.16 19.74 -29.29
C SER A 21 17.32 20.43 -29.97
N LEU A 22 17.69 20.13 -31.23
CA LEU A 22 18.56 21.03 -32.03
C LEU A 22 18.72 20.75 -33.53
N SER A 23 17.83 20.00 -34.22
CA SER A 23 17.75 20.11 -35.69
C SER A 23 16.60 20.99 -36.18
N THR A 24 15.48 21.07 -35.44
CA THR A 24 14.24 21.70 -35.94
C THR A 24 13.40 22.47 -34.91
N ASN A 25 13.84 22.65 -33.66
CA ASN A 25 13.12 23.44 -32.63
C ASN A 25 11.63 23.07 -32.38
N GLN A 26 11.16 21.93 -32.88
CA GLN A 26 9.81 21.43 -32.67
C GLN A 26 9.88 19.96 -32.27
N MET A 27 9.69 19.69 -30.99
CA MET A 27 9.49 18.33 -30.47
C MET A 27 7.98 18.11 -30.39
N ASN A 28 7.45 17.11 -31.08
CA ASN A 28 6.04 16.73 -30.93
C ASN A 28 5.88 15.82 -29.69
N PHE A 29 4.62 15.60 -29.28
CA PHE A 29 4.33 14.83 -28.07
C PHE A 29 4.75 13.34 -28.18
N ASP A 30 4.72 12.77 -29.39
CA ASP A 30 5.08 11.37 -29.63
C ASP A 30 6.59 11.16 -29.48
N ASP A 31 7.40 12.09 -29.97
CA ASP A 31 8.86 12.06 -29.86
C ASP A 31 9.29 12.23 -28.40
N LEU A 32 8.61 13.10 -27.63
CA LEU A 32 8.80 13.22 -26.19
C LEU A 32 8.42 11.94 -25.44
N CYS A 33 7.33 11.27 -25.84
CA CYS A 33 6.92 10.03 -25.17
C CYS A 33 7.93 8.89 -25.42
N ARG A 34 8.65 8.91 -26.55
CA ARG A 34 9.71 7.94 -26.86
C ARG A 34 10.99 8.13 -26.07
N THR A 35 11.25 9.34 -25.54
CA THR A 35 12.42 9.58 -24.68
C THR A 35 12.20 9.12 -23.24
N ILE A 36 10.96 8.73 -22.88
CA ILE A 36 10.67 8.18 -21.56
C ILE A 36 11.17 6.74 -21.51
N ASP A 37 12.23 6.50 -20.75
CA ASP A 37 12.78 5.17 -20.50
C ASP A 37 11.68 4.23 -19.98
N GLU A 38 11.47 3.13 -20.70
CA GLU A 38 10.50 2.11 -20.31
C GLU A 38 10.88 1.34 -19.05
N GLN A 39 12.14 1.42 -18.63
CA GLN A 39 12.67 0.84 -17.40
C GLN A 39 12.60 1.80 -16.21
N SER A 40 12.17 3.06 -16.43
CA SER A 40 12.03 4.03 -15.34
C SER A 40 10.97 3.59 -14.32
N GLU A 41 11.28 3.83 -13.04
CA GLU A 41 10.39 3.49 -11.93
C GLU A 41 9.08 4.30 -11.99
N PHE A 42 8.00 3.66 -11.52
CA PHE A 42 6.71 4.32 -11.40
C PHE A 42 6.62 5.14 -10.13
N ILE A 43 6.30 6.42 -10.27
CA ILE A 43 5.87 7.27 -9.16
C ILE A 43 4.36 7.12 -9.01
N THR A 44 3.91 6.78 -7.81
CA THR A 44 2.48 6.62 -7.51
C THR A 44 1.93 7.90 -6.88
N LEU A 45 0.83 8.40 -7.43
CA LEU A 45 0.14 9.61 -6.99
C LEU A 45 -1.25 9.24 -6.47
N PHE A 46 -1.64 9.89 -5.36
CA PHE A 46 -2.90 9.67 -4.67
C PHE A 46 -3.79 10.91 -4.79
N SER A 47 -5.08 10.70 -5.03
CA SER A 47 -6.07 11.77 -4.97
C SER A 47 -6.20 12.27 -3.53
N LYS A 48 -6.19 13.60 -3.34
CA LYS A 48 -6.49 14.22 -2.03
C LYS A 48 -7.97 14.10 -1.67
N SER A 49 -8.84 14.13 -2.68
CA SER A 49 -10.28 13.92 -2.58
C SER A 49 -10.60 12.51 -3.09
N TYR A 50 -10.38 11.51 -2.25
CA TYR A 50 -10.55 10.10 -2.61
C TYR A 50 -11.90 9.56 -2.12
N SER A 51 -12.42 8.58 -2.86
CA SER A 51 -13.57 7.77 -2.44
C SER A 51 -13.12 6.43 -1.88
N ALA A 52 -13.89 5.88 -0.96
CA ALA A 52 -13.68 4.51 -0.51
C ALA A 52 -13.89 3.53 -1.68
N GLU A 53 -13.13 2.44 -1.69
CA GLU A 53 -13.21 1.36 -2.68
C GLU A 53 -13.12 0.01 -1.95
N GLU A 54 -13.63 -1.07 -2.56
CA GLU A 54 -13.73 -2.38 -1.89
C GLU A 54 -12.34 -3.03 -1.65
N CYS A 55 -12.07 -3.43 -0.40
CA CYS A 55 -10.84 -4.13 0.03
C CYS A 55 -10.88 -5.65 -0.19
N ARG A 56 -12.04 -6.24 -0.48
CA ARG A 56 -12.30 -7.69 -0.41
C ARG A 56 -11.34 -8.54 -1.23
N ARG A 57 -10.79 -7.98 -2.31
CA ARG A 57 -9.78 -8.63 -3.16
C ARG A 57 -8.41 -8.79 -2.50
N THR A 58 -8.12 -8.01 -1.45
CA THR A 58 -6.84 -8.01 -0.74
C THR A 58 -7.00 -8.59 0.65
N ILE A 59 -7.99 -8.09 1.41
CA ILE A 59 -8.16 -8.40 2.83
C ILE A 59 -9.65 -8.62 3.09
N TYR A 60 -9.99 -9.78 3.63
CA TYR A 60 -11.34 -10.10 4.09
C TYR A 60 -11.30 -11.07 5.27
N GLY A 61 -11.81 -10.68 6.43
CA GLY A 61 -11.88 -11.49 7.65
C GLY A 61 -11.12 -10.89 8.83
N THR A 62 -10.90 -11.74 9.83
CA THR A 62 -10.16 -11.41 11.06
C THR A 62 -8.92 -12.29 11.16
N TYR A 63 -7.77 -11.65 11.39
CA TYR A 63 -6.47 -12.30 11.40
C TYR A 63 -5.65 -11.86 12.61
N HIS A 64 -4.85 -12.79 13.11
CA HIS A 64 -3.64 -12.49 13.87
C HIS A 64 -2.56 -12.07 12.87
N PHE A 65 -1.67 -11.15 13.25
CA PHE A 65 -0.54 -10.84 12.40
C PHE A 65 0.76 -10.65 13.18
N THR A 66 1.84 -11.09 12.56
CA THR A 66 3.20 -10.77 12.98
C THR A 66 3.78 -9.71 12.06
N TYR A 67 4.65 -8.85 12.59
CA TYR A 67 5.27 -7.81 11.79
C TYR A 67 6.76 -7.63 12.08
N GLU A 68 7.50 -7.18 11.06
CA GLU A 68 8.93 -6.86 11.14
C GLU A 68 9.17 -5.54 10.39
N PHE A 69 9.93 -4.63 11.01
CA PHE A 69 10.39 -3.40 10.38
C PHE A 69 11.84 -3.54 9.94
N ARG A 70 12.11 -3.41 8.63
CA ARG A 70 13.46 -3.57 8.07
C ARG A 70 14.47 -2.58 8.66
N GLU A 71 14.07 -1.34 8.88
CA GLU A 71 14.93 -0.29 9.45
C GLU A 71 15.00 -0.32 10.98
N GLY A 72 14.13 -1.10 11.63
CA GLY A 72 13.92 -1.10 13.07
C GLY A 72 14.79 -2.06 13.87
N GLY A 73 15.69 -2.80 13.20
CA GLY A 73 16.49 -3.87 13.80
C GLY A 73 15.94 -5.27 13.50
N ILE A 74 16.75 -6.29 13.82
CA ILE A 74 16.44 -7.69 13.52
C ILE A 74 15.41 -8.22 14.52
N GLY A 75 14.24 -8.63 14.05
CA GLY A 75 13.27 -9.33 14.88
C GLY A 75 11.83 -9.26 14.38
N ILE A 76 11.11 -10.36 14.53
CA ILE A 76 9.67 -10.44 14.24
C ILE A 76 8.92 -10.18 15.54
N CYS A 77 8.03 -9.20 15.54
CA CYS A 77 7.08 -9.01 16.64
C CYS A 77 5.86 -9.90 16.43
N ASP A 78 5.73 -10.89 17.30
CA ASP A 78 4.54 -11.72 17.44
C ASP A 78 3.88 -11.42 18.79
N ASN A 79 2.89 -10.52 18.78
CA ASN A 79 2.11 -10.18 19.96
C ASN A 79 0.65 -10.61 19.75
N PRO A 80 0.04 -11.40 20.66
CA PRO A 80 -1.36 -11.85 20.53
C PRO A 80 -2.39 -10.72 20.41
N SER A 81 -2.04 -9.50 20.82
CA SER A 81 -2.87 -8.30 20.68
C SER A 81 -2.92 -7.77 19.25
N SER A 82 -1.98 -8.19 18.40
CA SER A 82 -1.89 -7.80 17.00
C SER A 82 -3.02 -8.44 16.21
N ARG A 83 -3.91 -7.59 15.69
CA ARG A 83 -5.15 -8.02 15.03
C ARG A 83 -5.42 -7.20 13.79
N LEU A 84 -5.68 -7.89 12.70
CA LEU A 84 -6.19 -7.31 11.47
C LEU A 84 -7.67 -7.67 11.36
N ILE A 85 -8.55 -6.69 11.26
CA ILE A 85 -10.00 -6.87 11.28
C ILE A 85 -10.60 -6.10 10.12
N SER A 86 -11.19 -6.78 9.14
CA SER A 86 -11.86 -6.14 8.00
C SER A 86 -13.38 -6.29 7.99
N CYS A 87 -13.94 -7.00 8.98
CA CYS A 87 -15.38 -7.27 9.04
C CYS A 87 -16.18 -5.99 9.32
N PRO A 88 -17.42 -5.90 8.84
CA PRO A 88 -18.29 -4.78 9.14
C PRO A 88 -18.57 -4.69 10.64
N ASP A 89 -18.43 -3.50 11.24
CA ASP A 89 -18.90 -3.26 12.60
C ASP A 89 -20.44 -3.37 12.62
N PRO A 90 -21.04 -3.95 13.67
CA PRO A 90 -22.50 -3.95 13.83
C PRO A 90 -23.06 -2.52 13.71
N GLY A 91 -23.99 -2.30 12.78
CA GLY A 91 -24.55 -0.96 12.49
C GLY A 91 -23.86 -0.21 11.35
N THR A 92 -22.83 -0.77 10.71
CA THR A 92 -22.26 -0.23 9.47
C THR A 92 -23.32 -0.33 8.36
N PRO A 93 -23.62 0.77 7.62
CA PRO A 93 -24.48 0.70 6.45
C PRO A 93 -23.98 -0.37 5.47
N PHE A 94 -24.88 -1.14 4.87
CA PHE A 94 -24.54 -2.23 3.94
C PHE A 94 -23.60 -1.78 2.80
N GLU A 95 -23.64 -0.49 2.45
CA GLU A 95 -22.84 0.12 1.37
C GLU A 95 -21.36 0.33 1.72
N ALA A 96 -20.98 0.42 3.00
CA ALA A 96 -19.58 0.66 3.41
C ALA A 96 -18.85 -0.63 3.84
N VAL A 97 -19.48 -1.78 3.64
CA VAL A 97 -18.97 -3.09 4.07
C VAL A 97 -17.73 -3.45 3.23
N ASN A 98 -16.62 -3.76 3.91
CA ASN A 98 -15.32 -4.10 3.31
C ASN A 98 -14.58 -2.95 2.61
N GLU A 99 -14.94 -1.69 2.85
CA GLU A 99 -14.16 -0.55 2.34
C GLU A 99 -13.02 -0.13 3.28
N ARG A 100 -13.04 -0.66 4.51
CA ARG A 100 -12.10 -0.34 5.58
C ARG A 100 -11.67 -1.60 6.31
N PHE A 101 -10.48 -1.53 6.89
CA PHE A 101 -9.98 -2.54 7.82
C PHE A 101 -9.13 -1.88 8.90
N ARG A 102 -9.10 -2.50 10.07
CA ARG A 102 -8.35 -2.05 11.23
C ARG A 102 -7.12 -2.93 11.41
N MET A 103 -5.95 -2.32 11.58
CA MET A 103 -4.73 -2.99 12.02
C MET A 103 -4.37 -2.47 13.41
N LYS A 104 -4.55 -3.32 14.41
CA LYS A 104 -4.13 -3.07 15.78
C LYS A 104 -2.75 -3.69 15.97
N TYR A 105 -1.74 -2.88 16.23
CA TYR A 105 -0.37 -3.31 16.51
C TYR A 105 -0.21 -3.49 18.02
N GLY A 106 0.41 -4.59 18.44
CA GLY A 106 0.84 -4.81 19.81
C GLY A 106 2.35 -4.60 19.97
N TYR A 107 2.76 -3.96 21.06
CA TYR A 107 4.16 -3.77 21.44
C TYR A 107 4.82 -5.08 21.92
N CYS A 108 6.00 -5.40 21.40
CA CYS A 108 6.85 -6.51 21.84
C CYS A 108 8.00 -5.98 22.70
N LYS A 109 8.01 -6.29 24.00
CA LYS A 109 9.03 -5.80 24.96
C LYS A 109 10.48 -6.08 24.56
N TYR A 110 10.72 -7.12 23.77
CA TYR A 110 12.05 -7.53 23.31
C TYR A 110 12.48 -6.85 22.01
N LEU A 111 11.62 -6.05 21.36
CA LEU A 111 11.89 -5.44 20.06
C LEU A 111 11.60 -3.94 20.10
N THR A 112 12.65 -3.11 20.02
CA THR A 112 12.55 -1.65 20.13
C THR A 112 11.78 -0.98 19.00
N SER A 113 11.70 -1.63 17.83
CA SER A 113 10.92 -1.15 16.68
C SER A 113 9.45 -1.52 16.72
N SER A 114 9.05 -2.36 17.67
CA SER A 114 7.64 -2.67 17.89
C SER A 114 6.94 -1.50 18.59
N PHE A 115 5.63 -1.38 18.41
CA PHE A 115 4.84 -0.32 19.01
C PHE A 115 3.39 -0.75 19.20
N ASP A 116 2.68 -0.05 20.10
CA ASP A 116 1.23 -0.09 20.16
C ASP A 116 0.65 0.98 19.24
N ALA A 117 -0.19 0.57 18.31
CA ALA A 117 -0.93 1.50 17.47
C ALA A 117 -2.25 0.90 17.03
N ASP A 118 -3.13 1.78 16.58
CA ASP A 118 -4.43 1.39 16.10
C ASP A 118 -4.74 2.19 14.84
N GLN A 119 -4.59 1.52 13.70
CA GLN A 119 -4.71 2.11 12.37
C GLN A 119 -6.04 1.71 11.77
N LEU A 120 -6.86 2.69 11.41
CA LEU A 120 -8.05 2.47 10.61
C LEU A 120 -7.70 2.80 9.17
N ASN A 121 -7.60 1.79 8.32
CA ASN A 121 -7.20 1.92 6.94
C ASN A 121 -8.44 1.86 6.04
N GLN A 122 -8.60 2.86 5.18
CA GLN A 122 -9.58 2.89 4.10
C GLN A 122 -8.91 2.46 2.79
N CYS A 123 -9.55 1.59 2.03
CA CYS A 123 -9.04 1.17 0.73
C CYS A 123 -9.35 2.22 -0.34
N LEU A 124 -8.35 2.43 -1.20
CA LEU A 124 -8.39 3.34 -2.35
C LEU A 124 -8.41 2.58 -3.69
N GLY A 125 -8.39 1.25 -3.61
CA GLY A 125 -8.43 0.31 -4.72
C GLY A 125 -7.14 -0.52 -4.83
N SER A 126 -7.18 -1.51 -5.71
CA SER A 126 -6.07 -2.45 -5.96
C SER A 126 -5.87 -2.71 -7.44
N TRP A 127 -4.63 -3.02 -7.84
CA TRP A 127 -4.29 -3.38 -9.22
C TRP A 127 -3.20 -4.44 -9.24
N SER A 128 -3.19 -5.23 -10.32
CA SER A 128 -2.12 -6.22 -10.56
C SER A 128 -0.94 -5.58 -11.28
N THR A 129 0.25 -5.98 -10.88
CA THR A 129 1.51 -5.71 -11.57
C THR A 129 1.77 -6.78 -12.64
N PRO A 130 2.61 -6.51 -13.66
CA PRO A 130 3.00 -7.50 -14.65
C PRO A 130 3.59 -8.78 -14.05
N ASP A 131 4.28 -8.66 -12.92
CA ASP A 131 4.93 -9.77 -12.21
C ASP A 131 3.97 -10.61 -11.36
N GLY A 132 2.66 -10.36 -11.43
CA GLY A 132 1.64 -11.11 -10.71
C GLY A 132 1.40 -10.67 -9.25
N ASN A 133 2.11 -9.64 -8.78
CA ASN A 133 1.83 -9.02 -7.48
C ASN A 133 0.56 -8.18 -7.54
N ILE A 134 -0.12 -8.03 -6.39
CA ILE A 134 -1.27 -7.16 -6.20
C ILE A 134 -0.82 -6.01 -5.30
N ILE A 135 -0.92 -4.79 -5.82
CA ILE A 135 -0.74 -3.57 -5.05
C ILE A 135 -2.10 -3.06 -4.60
N THR A 136 -2.21 -2.72 -3.33
CA THR A 136 -3.41 -2.14 -2.74
C THR A 136 -3.06 -0.81 -2.09
N ALA A 137 -3.72 0.25 -2.55
CA ALA A 137 -3.57 1.58 -2.00
C ALA A 137 -4.52 1.78 -0.83
N ILE A 138 -4.00 2.33 0.27
CA ILE A 138 -4.77 2.57 1.49
C ILE A 138 -4.50 3.96 2.06
N ALA A 139 -5.47 4.50 2.79
CA ALA A 139 -5.36 5.72 3.58
C ALA A 139 -5.60 5.43 5.06
N ASN A 140 -4.68 5.84 5.92
CA ASN A 140 -4.86 5.75 7.36
C ASN A 140 -5.72 6.93 7.86
N GLU A 141 -6.96 6.67 8.24
CA GLU A 141 -7.93 7.69 8.66
C GLU A 141 -7.69 8.23 10.07
N ARG A 142 -6.86 7.55 10.88
CA ARG A 142 -6.53 8.02 12.24
C ARG A 142 -5.32 8.93 12.30
N VAL A 143 -4.58 9.04 11.20
CA VAL A 143 -3.48 9.98 11.09
C VAL A 143 -4.08 11.37 10.84
N GLY A 144 -4.22 12.15 11.92
CA GLY A 144 -4.64 13.55 11.87
C GLY A 144 -3.59 14.50 11.29
N SER A 145 -2.58 13.98 10.58
CA SER A 145 -1.49 14.82 10.08
C SER A 145 -1.96 15.67 8.90
N GLU A 146 -1.61 16.96 8.91
CA GLU A 146 -1.67 17.83 7.73
C GLU A 146 -0.78 17.34 6.58
N ARG A 147 0.12 16.38 6.85
CA ARG A 147 1.07 15.77 5.93
C ARG A 147 0.44 14.61 5.19
N TRP A 148 -0.08 14.87 3.99
CA TRP A 148 -0.70 13.86 3.13
C TRP A 148 0.18 12.62 2.86
N TYR A 149 1.50 12.76 2.85
CA TYR A 149 2.42 11.62 2.66
C TYR A 149 2.44 10.64 3.85
N ASP A 150 2.01 11.06 5.04
CA ASP A 150 1.86 10.22 6.23
C ASP A 150 0.50 9.49 6.26
N LYS A 151 -0.45 9.95 5.44
CA LYS A 151 -1.78 9.34 5.33
C LYS A 151 -1.79 8.12 4.42
N PHE A 152 -1.18 8.22 3.24
CA PHE A 152 -1.29 7.20 2.20
C PHE A 152 -0.20 6.15 2.32
N ARG A 153 -0.56 4.88 2.10
CA ARG A 153 0.35 3.74 2.09
C ARG A 153 -0.02 2.80 0.96
N CYS A 154 0.91 1.91 0.64
CA CYS A 154 0.69 0.80 -0.29
C CYS A 154 0.93 -0.51 0.44
N MET A 155 0.19 -1.53 0.06
CA MET A 155 0.45 -2.91 0.42
C MET A 155 0.75 -3.69 -0.85
N LEU A 156 1.75 -4.57 -0.81
CA LEU A 156 2.09 -5.49 -1.88
C LEU A 156 1.90 -6.91 -1.37
N SER A 157 0.98 -7.63 -2.00
CA SER A 157 0.71 -9.04 -1.74
C SER A 157 0.86 -9.84 -3.03
N ARG A 158 0.88 -11.16 -2.90
CA ARG A 158 0.86 -12.09 -4.04
C ARG A 158 -0.48 -12.81 -4.10
N LYS A 159 -0.98 -13.05 -5.32
CA LYS A 159 -2.25 -13.75 -5.52
C LYS A 159 -2.20 -15.19 -4.98
N ASP A 160 -1.07 -15.86 -5.12
CA ASP A 160 -0.81 -17.22 -4.64
C ASP A 160 -0.45 -17.27 -3.14
N GLN A 161 -0.02 -16.15 -2.56
CA GLN A 161 0.39 -16.06 -1.15
C GLN A 161 -0.22 -14.83 -0.47
N PRO A 162 -1.55 -14.77 -0.29
CA PRO A 162 -2.21 -13.60 0.29
C PRO A 162 -1.91 -13.41 1.78
N GLN A 163 -1.35 -14.43 2.44
CA GLN A 163 -0.98 -14.38 3.85
C GLN A 163 0.26 -13.52 4.12
N TRP A 164 1.04 -13.22 3.09
CA TRP A 164 2.26 -12.44 3.20
C TRP A 164 2.08 -11.15 2.43
N PHE A 165 2.34 -10.02 3.08
CA PHE A 165 2.37 -8.74 2.38
C PHE A 165 3.41 -7.80 2.98
N ALA A 166 3.94 -6.96 2.11
CA ALA A 166 4.77 -5.84 2.50
C ALA A 166 3.91 -4.57 2.52
N LYS A 167 4.19 -3.67 3.47
CA LYS A 167 3.54 -2.37 3.58
C LYS A 167 4.60 -1.26 3.54
N SER A 168 4.31 -0.21 2.78
CA SER A 168 5.20 0.95 2.68
C SER A 168 5.17 1.78 3.96
N LEU A 169 6.22 2.58 4.21
CA LEU A 169 6.23 3.55 5.32
C LEU A 169 5.62 4.89 4.94
N PHE A 170 5.54 5.21 3.65
CA PHE A 170 5.03 6.46 3.10
C PHE A 170 4.18 6.20 1.85
N ALA A 171 3.72 7.28 1.20
CA ALA A 171 2.94 7.26 -0.04
C ALA A 171 3.76 6.83 -1.28
N GLU A 172 4.62 5.83 -1.16
CA GLU A 172 5.56 5.40 -2.19
C GLU A 172 5.46 3.88 -2.41
N CYS A 173 4.70 3.48 -3.44
CA CYS A 173 4.52 2.05 -3.76
C CYS A 173 5.74 1.43 -4.46
N SER A 174 6.59 2.23 -5.11
CA SER A 174 7.81 1.76 -5.78
C SER A 174 8.82 1.14 -4.82
N SER A 175 8.77 1.53 -3.54
CA SER A 175 9.57 0.93 -2.46
C SER A 175 9.23 -0.54 -2.17
N LEU A 176 8.15 -1.07 -2.73
CA LEU A 176 7.69 -2.45 -2.53
C LEU A 176 8.06 -3.30 -3.75
N SER A 177 9.06 -4.17 -3.61
CA SER A 177 9.49 -5.10 -4.66
C SER A 177 8.90 -6.51 -4.49
N SER A 178 8.71 -6.95 -3.24
CA SER A 178 8.23 -8.29 -2.91
C SER A 178 7.39 -8.28 -1.63
N PRO A 179 6.41 -9.20 -1.46
CA PRO A 179 5.66 -9.33 -0.20
C PRO A 179 6.55 -9.68 1.00
N THR A 180 7.73 -10.27 0.73
CA THR A 180 8.69 -10.70 1.74
C THR A 180 9.86 -9.74 1.90
N ASP A 181 9.95 -8.71 1.05
CA ASP A 181 11.03 -7.73 1.06
C ASP A 181 10.48 -6.32 0.89
N GLY A 182 9.98 -5.75 1.99
CA GLY A 182 9.58 -4.36 2.06
C GLY A 182 9.84 -3.75 3.44
N PRO A 183 9.56 -2.45 3.61
CA PRO A 183 9.87 -1.71 4.83
C PRO A 183 9.19 -2.29 6.07
N GLU A 184 7.92 -2.64 5.95
CA GLU A 184 7.16 -3.38 6.94
C GLU A 184 6.71 -4.71 6.32
N LYS A 185 7.14 -5.82 6.90
CA LYS A 185 6.69 -7.16 6.50
C LYS A 185 5.59 -7.61 7.44
N VAL A 186 4.51 -8.14 6.89
CA VAL A 186 3.36 -8.61 7.65
C VAL A 186 2.99 -10.01 7.20
N ILE A 187 2.81 -10.90 8.18
CA ILE A 187 2.29 -12.26 7.94
C ILE A 187 0.99 -12.39 8.72
N ILE A 188 -0.09 -12.75 8.03
CA ILE A 188 -1.42 -12.91 8.62
C ILE A 188 -1.79 -14.39 8.77
N THR A 189 -2.39 -14.72 9.91
CA THR A 189 -2.95 -16.04 10.21
C THR A 189 -4.42 -15.89 10.55
N PRO A 190 -5.34 -16.60 9.89
CA PRO A 190 -6.78 -16.45 10.15
C PRO A 190 -7.09 -16.85 11.58
N ILE A 191 -7.95 -16.06 12.24
CA ILE A 191 -8.50 -16.42 13.54
C ILE A 191 -9.85 -17.08 13.27
N ILE A 192 -9.93 -18.37 13.55
CA ILE A 192 -11.19 -19.09 13.54
C ILE A 192 -11.89 -18.73 14.84
N PRO A 193 -13.11 -18.15 14.80
CA PRO A 193 -13.90 -17.94 16.01
C PRO A 193 -14.13 -19.31 16.66
N GLU A 194 -13.84 -19.43 17.96
CA GLU A 194 -14.31 -20.59 18.73
C GLU A 194 -15.85 -20.53 18.74
N GLU A 195 -16.50 -21.65 18.34
CA GLU A 195 -17.95 -21.81 18.33
C GLU A 195 -18.57 -21.75 19.74
#